data_AF-A0A969C301-F1
#
_entry.id   AF-A0A969C301-F1
#
_cell.length_a   1.000
_cell.length_b   1.000
_cell.length_c   1.000
_cell.angle_alpha   90.00
_cell.angle_beta   90.00
_cell.angle_gamma   90.00
#
_symmetry.space_group_name_H-M   'P 1'
#
loop_
_entity.id
_entity.type
_entity.pdbx_description
1 polymer ?
#
loop_
_entity_poly.entity_id
_entity_poly.type
_entity_poly.pdbx_seq_one_letter_code
_entity_poly.pdbx_strand_id
1 'polypeptide(L)'
;MTTENEFSRTVKLADIGAGETHHHIAPDEKERIALARRFDLVSLEKLEAAITLSAGEKGIRAKGRIAAELVQACTATGEPLSDTIDEAMDLLFIAEPTHEEEAEIELLADECDVIFHDGKLIDLGEAAAQTMGLAINPYPRSKSANQKLRAAGVKSEEQMAKEAEDEKAASGPFAALAELKKPLD
;
A
#
# COMPACT_ATOMS: atom_id res chain seq x y z
N MET A 1 21.91 -4.90 -5.62
CA MET A 1 22.15 -4.48 -4.23
C MET A 1 21.28 -5.38 -3.37
N THR A 2 21.87 -6.29 -2.61
CA THR A 2 21.14 -7.03 -1.57
C THR A 2 20.82 -6.01 -0.48
N THR A 3 19.61 -5.47 -0.50
CA THR A 3 19.04 -4.74 0.63
C THR A 3 19.00 -5.71 1.79
N GLU A 4 19.86 -5.49 2.79
CA GLU A 4 19.68 -6.15 4.09
C GLU A 4 18.27 -5.79 4.56
N ASN A 5 17.45 -6.81 4.83
CA ASN A 5 16.11 -6.64 5.37
C ASN A 5 16.20 -5.81 6.66
N GLU A 6 15.57 -4.65 6.65
CA GLU A 6 15.58 -3.68 7.74
C GLU A 6 14.76 -4.10 8.96
N PHE A 7 13.88 -5.09 8.84
CA PHE A 7 13.09 -5.62 9.93
C PHE A 7 13.04 -7.14 9.80
N SER A 8 14.03 -7.81 10.40
CA SER A 8 14.18 -9.26 10.30
C SER A 8 13.87 -9.96 11.61
N ARG A 9 12.96 -10.94 11.57
CA ARG A 9 12.56 -11.80 12.70
C ARG A 9 12.45 -13.23 12.19
N THR A 10 13.60 -13.87 12.02
CA THR A 10 13.67 -15.20 11.40
C THR A 10 13.26 -16.33 12.35
N VAL A 11 12.52 -17.30 11.82
CA VAL A 11 12.18 -18.56 12.50
C VAL A 11 12.73 -19.72 11.67
N LYS A 12 13.42 -20.66 12.33
CA LYS A 12 13.87 -21.89 11.67
C LYS A 12 12.70 -22.83 11.47
N LEU A 13 12.61 -23.40 10.28
CA LEU A 13 11.58 -24.39 9.96
C LEU A 13 11.62 -25.58 10.92
N ALA A 14 12.82 -26.01 11.32
CA ALA A 14 13.01 -27.12 12.26
C ALA A 14 12.49 -26.84 13.68
N ASP A 15 12.33 -25.56 14.06
CA ASP A 15 11.81 -25.17 15.37
C ASP A 15 10.26 -25.10 15.37
N ILE A 16 9.64 -25.17 14.20
CA ILE A 16 8.18 -25.19 14.03
C ILE A 16 7.72 -26.64 14.17
N GLY A 17 7.33 -27.00 15.39
CA GLY A 17 6.81 -28.33 15.70
C GLY A 17 5.39 -28.57 15.17
N ALA A 18 4.76 -29.66 15.62
CA ALA A 18 3.40 -30.04 15.22
C ALA A 18 2.29 -29.15 15.82
N GLY A 19 2.63 -28.24 16.74
CA GLY A 19 1.69 -27.34 17.40
C GLY A 19 1.81 -25.90 16.91
N GLU A 20 0.86 -25.07 17.33
CA GLU A 20 0.91 -23.64 17.05
C GLU A 20 2.00 -22.93 17.86
N THR A 21 2.67 -21.96 17.24
CA THR A 21 3.57 -21.03 17.93
C THR A 21 3.13 -19.59 17.72
N HIS A 22 3.18 -18.77 18.76
CA HIS A 22 2.74 -17.38 18.71
C HIS A 22 3.94 -16.44 18.78
N HIS A 23 3.94 -15.44 17.91
CA HIS A 23 4.98 -14.45 17.76
C HIS A 23 4.36 -13.06 17.85
N HIS A 24 4.96 -12.19 18.65
CA HIS A 24 4.65 -10.77 18.66
C HIS A 24 5.92 -10.02 18.29
N ILE A 25 5.87 -9.28 17.18
CA ILE A 25 7.03 -8.60 16.63
C ILE A 25 6.73 -7.12 16.42
N ALA A 26 7.75 -6.30 16.69
CA ALA A 26 7.75 -4.86 16.44
C ALA A 26 9.16 -4.42 16.03
N PRO A 27 9.29 -3.52 15.04
CA PRO A 27 10.56 -2.90 14.71
C PRO A 27 10.97 -1.86 15.76
N ASP A 28 12.27 -1.78 16.02
CA ASP A 28 12.85 -0.70 16.81
C ASP A 28 12.81 0.65 16.06
N GLU A 29 13.31 1.71 16.70
CA GLU A 29 13.31 3.04 16.10
C GLU A 29 14.10 3.12 14.78
N LYS A 30 15.26 2.45 14.69
CA LYS A 30 16.10 2.46 13.48
C LYS A 30 15.43 1.67 12.37
N GLU A 31 14.86 0.52 12.70
CA GLU A 31 14.12 -0.33 11.77
C GLU A 31 12.89 0.44 11.23
N ARG A 32 12.14 1.16 12.09
CA ARG A 32 11.01 2.02 11.64
C ARG A 32 11.45 3.13 10.69
N ILE A 33 12.57 3.79 10.96
CA ILE A 33 13.12 4.82 10.08
C ILE A 33 13.51 4.22 8.72
N ALA A 34 14.07 3.02 8.69
CA ALA A 34 14.43 2.33 7.46
C ALA A 34 13.18 1.88 6.66
N LEU A 35 12.17 1.32 7.34
CA LEU A 35 10.88 0.96 6.74
C LEU A 35 10.18 2.18 6.15
N ALA A 36 10.14 3.30 6.88
CA ALA A 36 9.55 4.54 6.38
C ALA A 36 10.20 5.01 5.07
N ARG A 37 11.53 4.88 4.95
CA ARG A 37 12.25 5.19 3.71
C ARG A 37 11.92 4.22 2.58
N ARG A 38 11.82 2.92 2.87
CA ARG A 38 11.49 1.89 1.87
C ARG A 38 10.12 2.13 1.25
N PHE A 39 9.14 2.51 2.06
CA PHE A 39 7.74 2.69 1.62
C PHE A 39 7.36 4.15 1.31
N ASP A 40 8.35 5.05 1.18
CA ASP A 40 8.16 6.48 0.88
C ASP A 40 7.16 7.18 1.84
N LEU A 41 7.26 6.84 3.12
CA LEU A 41 6.48 7.44 4.21
C LEU A 41 7.21 8.65 4.78
N VAL A 42 6.45 9.65 5.23
CA VAL A 42 6.99 10.77 6.02
C VAL A 42 7.53 10.25 7.35
N SER A 43 6.76 9.36 8.01
CA SER A 43 7.19 8.64 9.21
C SER A 43 6.40 7.35 9.39
N LEU A 44 7.02 6.38 10.07
CA LEU A 44 6.38 5.21 10.62
C LEU A 44 6.48 5.29 12.14
N GLU A 45 5.37 5.58 12.79
CA GLU A 45 5.30 5.79 14.24
C GLU A 45 5.21 4.44 14.97
N LYS A 46 4.43 3.52 14.38
CA LYS A 46 4.18 2.19 14.94
C LYS A 46 4.06 1.14 13.84
N LEU A 47 4.60 -0.05 14.09
CA LEU A 47 4.27 -1.29 13.39
C LEU A 47 4.32 -2.43 14.41
N GLU A 48 3.26 -3.22 14.51
CA GLU A 48 3.21 -4.41 15.36
C GLU A 48 2.50 -5.53 14.60
N ALA A 49 2.94 -6.77 14.80
CA ALA A 49 2.27 -7.94 14.26
C ALA A 49 2.16 -9.03 15.32
N ALA A 50 0.94 -9.56 15.47
CA ALA A 50 0.66 -10.76 16.25
C ALA A 50 0.39 -11.91 15.28
N ILE A 51 1.27 -12.92 15.28
CA ILE A 51 1.32 -13.97 14.27
C ILE A 51 1.29 -15.34 14.97
N THR A 52 0.42 -16.23 14.49
CA THR A 52 0.37 -17.64 14.84
C THR A 52 0.89 -18.45 13.66
N LEU A 53 1.93 -19.25 13.90
CA LEU A 53 2.46 -20.20 12.92
C LEU A 53 1.90 -21.59 13.17
N SER A 54 1.48 -22.26 12.11
CA SER A 54 1.10 -23.67 12.13
C SER A 54 1.67 -24.41 10.92
N ALA A 55 2.23 -25.59 11.15
CA ALA A 55 2.66 -26.48 10.08
C ALA A 55 1.46 -27.25 9.52
N GLY A 56 1.36 -27.33 8.19
CA GLY A 56 0.36 -28.12 7.47
C GLY A 56 0.97 -28.88 6.30
N GLU A 57 0.15 -29.67 5.59
CA GLU A 57 0.63 -30.52 4.49
C GLU A 57 1.28 -29.73 3.35
N LYS A 58 0.75 -28.54 3.02
CA LYS A 58 1.24 -27.69 1.92
C LYS A 58 2.43 -26.79 2.31
N GLY A 59 2.72 -26.62 3.61
CA GLY A 59 3.70 -25.65 4.08
C GLY A 59 3.35 -25.08 5.46
N ILE A 60 3.96 -23.96 5.82
CA ILE A 60 3.72 -23.29 7.11
C ILE A 60 2.79 -22.11 6.90
N ARG A 61 1.68 -22.10 7.62
CA ARG A 61 0.73 -21.00 7.59
C ARG A 61 1.04 -19.99 8.69
N ALA A 62 1.04 -18.71 8.35
CA ALA A 62 1.18 -17.60 9.26
C ALA A 62 -0.11 -16.77 9.27
N LYS A 63 -0.91 -16.91 10.32
CA LYS A 63 -2.16 -16.15 10.51
C LYS A 63 -1.99 -15.11 11.59
N GLY A 64 -2.57 -13.95 11.42
CA GLY A 64 -2.40 -12.88 12.38
C GLY A 64 -3.12 -11.60 12.05
N ARG A 65 -2.67 -10.53 12.70
CA ARG A 65 -3.12 -9.17 12.46
C ARG A 65 -1.92 -8.23 12.56
N ILE A 66 -1.85 -7.27 11.65
CA ILE A 66 -0.86 -6.19 11.67
C ILE A 66 -1.54 -4.89 12.07
N ALA A 67 -0.86 -4.07 12.86
CA ALA A 67 -1.30 -2.74 13.22
C ALA A 67 -0.17 -1.74 13.00
N ALA A 68 -0.44 -0.65 12.28
CA ALA A 68 0.55 0.39 12.02
C ALA A 68 -0.05 1.79 12.11
N GLU A 69 0.78 2.74 12.55
CA GLU A 69 0.48 4.17 12.57
C GLU A 69 1.57 4.86 11.75
N LEU A 70 1.16 5.56 10.69
CA LEU A 70 2.08 6.12 9.71
C LEU A 70 1.63 7.51 9.26
N VAL A 71 2.56 8.25 8.66
CA VAL A 71 2.29 9.55 8.06
C VAL A 71 2.72 9.50 6.60
N GLN A 72 1.81 9.85 5.69
CA GLN A 72 2.07 10.00 4.27
C GLN A 72 2.01 11.46 3.84
N ALA A 73 2.68 11.80 2.74
CA ALA A 73 2.46 13.08 2.09
C ALA A 73 1.17 13.02 1.26
N CYS A 74 0.26 13.97 1.46
CA CYS A 74 -0.93 14.12 0.62
C CYS A 74 -0.52 14.31 -0.85
N THR A 75 -0.93 13.40 -1.73
CA THR A 75 -0.59 13.40 -3.16
C THR A 75 -0.90 14.71 -3.89
N ALA A 76 -1.88 15.48 -3.41
CA ALA A 76 -2.25 16.76 -4.00
C ALA A 76 -1.51 17.97 -3.44
N THR A 77 -1.17 17.96 -2.15
CA THR A 77 -0.68 19.17 -1.44
C THR A 77 0.71 19.00 -0.84
N GLY A 78 1.22 17.77 -0.77
CA GLY A 78 2.47 17.42 -0.07
C GLY A 78 2.39 17.48 1.46
N GLU A 79 1.24 17.87 2.02
CA GLU A 79 1.10 18.02 3.47
C GLU A 79 1.03 16.66 4.18
N PRO A 80 1.60 16.55 5.39
CA PRO A 80 1.56 15.31 6.15
C PRO A 80 0.11 14.93 6.51
N LEU A 81 -0.21 13.65 6.32
CA LEU A 81 -1.48 13.03 6.64
C LEU A 81 -1.22 11.76 7.43
N SER A 82 -1.70 11.73 8.68
CA SER A 82 -1.69 10.53 9.50
C SER A 82 -2.69 9.51 8.95
N ASP A 83 -2.29 8.24 8.95
CA ASP A 83 -3.11 7.10 8.58
C ASP A 83 -2.82 5.91 9.53
N THR A 84 -3.78 4.99 9.60
CA THR A 84 -3.70 3.81 10.46
C THR A 84 -4.06 2.57 9.65
N ILE A 85 -3.24 1.53 9.78
CA ILE A 85 -3.48 0.22 9.18
C ILE A 85 -3.85 -0.76 10.29
N ASP A 86 -4.90 -1.53 10.09
CA ASP A 86 -5.32 -2.63 10.98
C ASP A 86 -5.87 -3.80 10.15
N GLU A 87 -4.96 -4.62 9.65
CA GLU A 87 -5.25 -5.63 8.62
C GLU A 87 -5.00 -7.05 9.10
N ALA A 88 -5.84 -7.98 8.62
CA ALA A 88 -5.61 -9.39 8.83
C ALA A 88 -4.43 -9.88 7.97
N MET A 89 -3.64 -10.78 8.52
CA MET A 89 -2.53 -11.44 7.83
C MET A 89 -2.84 -12.93 7.72
N ASP A 90 -2.76 -13.48 6.51
CA ASP A 90 -2.88 -14.91 6.25
C ASP A 90 -1.94 -15.27 5.11
N LEU A 91 -0.78 -15.83 5.44
CA LEU A 91 0.28 -16.14 4.49
C LEU A 91 0.61 -17.64 4.54
N LEU A 92 0.99 -18.21 3.40
CA LEU A 92 1.47 -19.57 3.29
C LEU A 92 2.94 -19.58 2.84
N PHE A 93 3.81 -20.03 3.73
CA PHE A 93 5.22 -20.23 3.46
C PHE A 93 5.46 -21.62 2.86
N ILE A 94 6.01 -21.67 1.64
CA ILE A 94 6.33 -22.93 0.93
C ILE A 94 7.77 -22.91 0.40
N ALA A 95 8.33 -24.09 0.15
CA ALA A 95 9.64 -24.19 -0.49
C ALA A 95 9.59 -23.67 -1.93
N GLU A 96 10.68 -23.03 -2.39
CA GLU A 96 10.81 -22.70 -3.81
C GLU A 96 10.70 -23.97 -4.68
N PRO A 97 9.84 -23.98 -5.71
CA PRO A 97 9.73 -25.12 -6.60
C PRO A 97 11.04 -25.30 -7.38
N THR A 98 11.52 -26.53 -7.45
CA THR A 98 12.68 -26.85 -8.30
C THR A 98 12.21 -27.02 -9.75
N HIS A 99 13.04 -26.62 -10.72
CA HIS A 99 12.68 -26.65 -12.16
C HIS A 99 12.25 -28.02 -12.71
N GLU A 100 12.48 -29.13 -12.00
CA GLU A 100 12.06 -30.47 -12.40
C GLU A 100 10.62 -30.81 -11.96
N GLU A 101 10.09 -30.06 -10.97
CA GLU A 101 8.74 -30.16 -10.45
C GLU A 101 7.91 -28.99 -11.00
N GLU A 102 7.73 -28.93 -12.32
CA GLU A 102 6.58 -28.22 -12.93
C GLU A 102 5.29 -29.00 -12.63
N ALA A 103 5.03 -29.28 -11.36
CA ALA A 103 3.71 -29.62 -10.89
C ALA A 103 2.89 -28.32 -10.99
N GLU A 104 1.77 -28.36 -11.71
CA GLU A 104 0.80 -27.27 -11.77
C GLU A 104 0.53 -26.79 -10.33
N ILE A 105 1.06 -25.62 -9.97
CA ILE A 105 0.68 -24.94 -8.73
C ILE A 105 -0.75 -24.46 -8.98
N GLU A 106 -1.74 -25.28 -8.65
CA GLU A 106 -3.14 -24.90 -8.65
C GLU A 106 -3.32 -23.80 -7.60
N LEU A 107 -3.19 -22.54 -8.03
CA LEU A 107 -3.60 -21.36 -7.28
C LEU A 107 -5.13 -21.40 -7.19
N LEU A 108 -5.66 -22.00 -6.13
CA LEU A 108 -7.10 -22.01 -5.88
C LEU A 108 -7.52 -20.59 -5.47
N ALA A 109 -8.63 -20.10 -5.99
CA ALA A 109 -9.10 -18.71 -5.83
C ALA A 109 -9.45 -18.28 -4.39
N ASP A 110 -9.24 -19.16 -3.39
CA ASP A 110 -9.48 -18.95 -1.95
C ASP A 110 -8.15 -19.05 -1.14
N GLU A 111 -7.00 -18.99 -1.82
CA GLU A 111 -5.69 -19.18 -1.23
C GLU A 111 -5.11 -17.86 -0.71
N CYS A 112 -4.69 -17.91 0.56
CA CYS A 112 -3.81 -16.95 1.22
C CYS A 112 -2.54 -16.68 0.40
N ASP A 113 -1.94 -15.49 0.57
CA ASP A 113 -0.74 -15.10 -0.18
C ASP A 113 0.41 -16.07 0.10
N VAL A 114 1.13 -16.45 -0.97
CA VAL A 114 2.23 -17.43 -0.89
C VAL A 114 3.57 -16.71 -0.81
N ILE A 115 4.41 -17.13 0.13
CA ILE A 115 5.79 -16.67 0.27
C ILE A 115 6.74 -17.86 0.15
N PHE A 116 7.72 -17.74 -0.74
CA PHE A 116 8.73 -18.78 -0.92
C PHE A 116 9.84 -18.69 0.12
N HIS A 117 10.39 -19.85 0.51
CA HIS A 117 11.55 -19.95 1.38
C HIS A 117 12.60 -20.93 0.85
N ASP A 118 13.85 -20.76 1.28
CA ASP A 118 15.01 -21.59 0.89
C ASP A 118 15.06 -22.97 1.58
N GLY A 119 14.05 -23.29 2.40
CA GLY A 119 13.99 -24.55 3.14
C GLY A 119 14.74 -24.51 4.48
N LYS A 120 15.13 -23.34 4.98
CA LYS A 120 15.78 -23.21 6.30
C LYS A 120 15.06 -22.24 7.22
N LEU A 121 14.76 -21.04 6.72
CA LEU A 121 14.28 -19.92 7.52
C LEU A 121 13.08 -19.28 6.84
N ILE A 122 12.14 -18.81 7.65
CA ILE A 122 11.13 -17.82 7.23
C ILE A 122 11.36 -16.54 8.02
N ASP A 123 11.09 -15.39 7.41
CA ASP A 123 11.26 -14.08 8.05
C ASP A 123 9.91 -13.42 8.29
N LEU A 124 9.47 -13.42 9.55
CA LEU A 124 8.18 -12.83 9.93
C LEU A 124 8.22 -11.31 9.90
N GLY A 125 9.40 -10.71 10.09
CA GLY A 125 9.55 -9.26 10.05
C GLY A 125 9.37 -8.74 8.62
N GLU A 126 10.01 -9.39 7.64
CA GLU A 126 9.82 -9.06 6.22
C GLU A 126 8.37 -9.26 5.80
N ALA A 127 7.77 -10.39 6.20
CA ALA A 127 6.38 -10.69 5.87
C ALA A 127 5.43 -9.60 6.42
N ALA A 128 5.58 -9.20 7.68
CA ALA A 128 4.79 -8.13 8.27
C ALA A 128 5.02 -6.77 7.57
N ALA A 129 6.27 -6.45 7.20
CA ALA A 129 6.61 -5.24 6.46
C ALA A 129 5.95 -5.21 5.08
N GLN A 130 5.97 -6.32 4.34
CA GLN A 130 5.32 -6.44 3.03
C GLN A 130 3.79 -6.36 3.14
N THR A 131 3.18 -7.04 4.12
CA THR A 131 1.74 -6.95 4.38
C THR A 131 1.32 -5.51 4.68
N MET A 132 2.08 -4.79 5.52
CA MET A 132 1.85 -3.36 5.75
C MET A 132 2.01 -2.58 4.44
N GLY A 133 3.07 -2.83 3.68
CA GLY A 133 3.34 -2.17 2.41
C GLY A 133 2.19 -2.28 1.40
N LEU A 134 1.55 -3.44 1.33
CA LEU A 134 0.37 -3.67 0.48
C LEU A 134 -0.89 -2.95 0.98
N ALA A 135 -0.99 -2.71 2.29
CA ALA A 135 -2.12 -2.01 2.92
C ALA A 135 -1.98 -0.48 2.91
N ILE A 136 -0.80 0.06 2.59
CA ILE A 136 -0.60 1.52 2.48
C ILE A 136 -1.50 2.10 1.40
N ASN A 137 -2.19 3.20 1.70
CA ASN A 137 -2.98 3.94 0.73
C ASN A 137 -2.06 4.47 -0.40
N PRO A 138 -2.27 4.08 -1.67
CA PRO A 138 -1.43 4.54 -2.78
C PRO A 138 -1.68 6.00 -3.18
N TYR A 139 -2.83 6.57 -2.79
CA TYR A 139 -3.23 7.93 -3.14
C TYR A 139 -3.76 8.71 -1.93
N PRO A 140 -2.94 8.89 -0.87
CA PRO A 140 -3.35 9.62 0.32
C PRO A 140 -3.74 11.05 -0.08
N ARG A 141 -4.94 11.47 0.32
CA ARG A 141 -5.49 12.78 -0.04
C ARG A 141 -6.30 13.37 1.08
N SER A 142 -5.95 14.58 1.52
CA SER A 142 -6.70 15.26 2.57
C SER A 142 -8.08 15.70 2.06
N LYS A 143 -9.09 15.71 2.95
CA LYS A 143 -10.44 16.22 2.63
C LYS A 143 -10.42 17.69 2.17
N SER A 144 -9.42 18.45 2.63
CA SER A 144 -9.22 19.86 2.26
C SER A 144 -8.41 20.08 0.98
N ALA A 145 -7.90 19.01 0.34
CA ALA A 145 -6.98 19.11 -0.80
C ALA A 145 -7.54 19.99 -1.93
N ASN A 146 -8.81 19.79 -2.31
CA ASN A 146 -9.44 20.58 -3.38
C ASN A 146 -9.58 22.07 -3.02
N GLN A 147 -9.85 22.39 -1.75
CA GLN A 147 -9.93 23.77 -1.29
C GLN A 147 -8.55 24.45 -1.37
N LYS A 148 -7.49 23.75 -0.96
CA LYS A 148 -6.12 24.27 -1.00
C LYS A 148 -5.61 24.45 -2.41
N LEU A 149 -5.89 23.50 -3.30
CA LEU A 149 -5.57 23.61 -4.72
C LEU A 149 -6.25 24.83 -5.36
N ARG A 150 -7.56 25.03 -5.09
CA ARG A 150 -8.27 26.24 -5.55
C ARG A 150 -7.67 27.53 -5.01
N ALA A 151 -7.30 27.55 -3.73
CA ALA A 151 -6.64 28.72 -3.13
C ALA A 151 -5.26 29.01 -3.74
N ALA A 152 -4.56 27.97 -4.22
CA ALA A 152 -3.31 28.07 -4.98
C ALA A 152 -3.52 28.42 -6.47
N GLY A 153 -4.76 28.68 -6.90
CA GLY A 153 -5.08 29.04 -8.28
C GLY A 153 -5.20 27.85 -9.24
N VAL A 154 -5.19 26.62 -8.74
CA VAL A 154 -5.41 25.42 -9.56
C VAL A 154 -6.89 25.33 -9.92
N LYS A 155 -7.18 25.33 -11.21
CA LYS A 155 -8.53 25.25 -11.77
C LYS A 155 -8.97 23.80 -11.92
N SER A 156 -10.25 23.52 -11.70
CA SER A 156 -10.83 22.22 -12.07
C SER A 156 -11.01 22.10 -13.58
N GLU A 157 -11.17 20.87 -14.07
CA GLU A 157 -11.48 20.63 -15.49
C GLU A 157 -12.75 21.36 -15.93
N GLU A 158 -13.78 21.41 -15.08
CA GLU A 158 -15.02 22.16 -15.35
C GLU A 158 -14.77 23.66 -15.49
N GLN A 159 -13.91 24.23 -14.65
CA GLN A 159 -13.54 25.64 -14.72
C GLN A 159 -12.75 25.94 -15.99
N MET A 160 -11.79 25.07 -16.33
CA MET A 160 -11.02 25.17 -17.58
C MET A 160 -11.91 25.03 -18.82
N ALA A 161 -12.86 24.09 -18.82
CA ALA A 161 -13.79 23.88 -19.91
C ALA A 161 -14.71 25.10 -20.09
N LYS A 162 -15.25 25.63 -18.98
CA LYS A 162 -16.10 26.82 -19.02
C LYS A 162 -15.35 28.05 -19.51
N GLU A 163 -14.12 28.28 -19.04
CA GLU A 163 -13.30 29.39 -19.54
C GLU A 163 -12.99 29.24 -21.03
N ALA A 164 -12.69 28.03 -21.49
CA ALA A 164 -12.46 27.77 -22.92
C ALA A 164 -13.74 27.98 -23.76
N GLU A 165 -14.91 27.65 -23.23
CA GLU A 165 -16.21 27.95 -23.85
C GLU A 165 -16.49 29.45 -23.89
N ASP A 166 -16.29 30.15 -22.77
CA ASP A 166 -16.47 31.60 -22.65
C ASP A 166 -15.51 32.35 -23.60
N GLU A 167 -14.26 31.91 -23.71
CA GLU A 167 -13.27 32.46 -24.64
C GLU A 167 -13.65 32.23 -26.11
N LYS A 168 -14.12 31.02 -26.46
CA LYS A 168 -14.65 30.71 -27.80
C LYS A 168 -15.88 31.56 -28.13
N ALA A 169 -16.75 31.81 -27.16
CA ALA A 169 -17.92 32.66 -27.34
C ALA A 169 -17.54 34.14 -27.53
N ALA A 170 -16.50 34.61 -26.84
CA ALA A 170 -16.06 36.00 -26.88
C ALA A 170 -15.19 36.36 -28.10
N SER A 171 -14.39 35.43 -28.61
CA SER A 171 -13.35 35.72 -29.62
C SER A 171 -13.29 34.73 -30.79
N GLY A 172 -14.12 33.69 -30.77
CA GLY A 172 -14.13 32.67 -31.81
C GLY A 172 -14.74 33.16 -33.14
N PRO A 173 -14.59 32.39 -34.23
CA PRO A 173 -15.06 32.75 -35.57
C PRO A 173 -16.58 33.00 -35.67
N PHE A 174 -17.35 32.59 -34.65
CA PHE A 174 -18.79 32.80 -34.56
C PHE A 174 -19.21 33.81 -33.48
N ALA A 175 -18.27 34.53 -32.85
CA ALA A 175 -18.56 35.48 -31.77
C ALA A 175 -19.58 36.57 -32.19
N ALA A 176 -19.56 37.00 -33.45
CA ALA A 176 -20.51 37.98 -34.00
C ALA A 176 -21.97 37.48 -34.01
N LEU A 177 -22.22 36.16 -33.95
CA LEU A 177 -23.57 35.59 -33.91
C LEU A 177 -24.20 35.63 -32.51
N ALA A 178 -23.42 35.90 -31.45
CA ALA A 178 -23.93 36.00 -30.08
C ALA A 178 -24.90 37.19 -29.91
N GLU A 179 -24.74 38.25 -30.69
CA GLU A 179 -25.64 39.42 -30.66
C GLU A 179 -27.04 39.12 -31.23
N LEU A 180 -27.17 38.09 -32.07
CA LEU A 180 -28.44 37.67 -32.69
C LEU A 180 -29.32 36.84 -31.75
N LYS A 181 -28.87 36.52 -30.53
CA LYS A 181 -29.64 35.79 -29.51
C LYS A 181 -30.56 36.69 -28.65
N LYS A 182 -30.46 38.01 -28.77
CA LYS A 182 -31.40 38.92 -28.10
C LYS A 182 -32.75 38.90 -28.83
N PRO A 183 -33.90 38.77 -28.15
CA PRO A 183 -35.19 38.86 -28.82
C PRO A 183 -35.28 40.22 -29.53
N LEU A 184 -35.72 40.21 -30.79
CA LEU A 184 -36.07 41.44 -31.48
C LEU A 184 -37.28 42.04 -30.77
N ASP A 185 -37.14 43.28 -30.29
CA ASP A 185 -38.25 44.11 -29.78
C ASP A 185 -39.34 44.30 -30.86
#